data_AF-A0A3D5MNE4-F1
#
_entry.id   AF-A0A3D5MNE4-F1
#
_cell.length_a   1.000
_cell.length_b   1.000
_cell.length_c   1.000
_cell.angle_alpha   90.00
_cell.angle_beta   90.00
_cell.angle_gamma   90.00
#
_symmetry.space_group_name_H-M   'P 1'
#
loop_
_entity.id
_entity.type
_entity.pdbx_description
1 polymer ?
#
loop_
_entity_poly.entity_id
_entity_poly.type
_entity_poly.pdbx_seq_one_letter_code
_entity_poly.pdbx_strand_id
1 'polypeptide(L)'
;VQGEDVEKNARFLDYDWEWTEDNTGPVGFAKRGITGLAVRKYDNTMCTGCSMLFNPLLIMLMSAFKGEPFPNIEVISGKVQTASPGFDHTVLFGMCPYKLNKDNPNIKNAIAIKGCPPDLREFEKAMHELGVACDYNQYVKYRHYIFNRYKAEEGFDLGLYRI
;
A
#
# COMPACT_ATOMS: atom_id res chain seq x y z
N VAL A 1 -11.49 30.89 31.37
CA VAL A 1 -10.40 30.73 30.36
C VAL A 1 -11.05 30.86 28.99
N GLN A 2 -10.62 31.81 28.17
CA GLN A 2 -11.10 31.94 26.78
C GLN A 2 -10.23 31.06 25.89
N GLY A 3 -10.85 30.22 25.05
CA GLY A 3 -10.12 29.34 24.14
C GLY A 3 -9.40 30.12 23.04
N GLU A 4 -8.43 29.48 22.39
CA GLU A 4 -7.76 30.04 21.22
C GLU A 4 -8.71 30.09 20.01
N ASP A 5 -8.46 31.04 19.11
CA ASP A 5 -9.20 31.20 17.85
C ASP A 5 -8.80 30.08 16.87
N VAL A 6 -9.75 29.22 16.50
CA VAL A 6 -9.51 28.06 15.64
C VAL A 6 -8.98 28.49 14.26
N GLU A 7 -9.52 29.55 13.68
CA GLU A 7 -9.15 30.00 12.33
C GLU A 7 -7.71 30.55 12.30
N LYS A 8 -7.26 31.17 13.39
CA LYS A 8 -5.87 31.67 13.50
C LYS A 8 -4.84 30.55 13.70
N ASN A 9 -5.29 29.38 14.15
CA ASN A 9 -4.43 28.24 14.47
C ASN A 9 -4.58 27.09 13.47
N ALA A 10 -5.60 27.13 12.59
CA ALA A 10 -5.77 26.18 11.51
C ALA A 10 -4.64 26.33 10.49
N ARG A 11 -4.04 25.20 10.10
CA ARG A 11 -3.06 25.12 9.02
C ARG A 11 -3.38 23.93 8.13
N PHE A 12 -3.27 24.12 6.83
CA PHE A 12 -3.34 23.00 5.90
C PHE A 12 -2.07 22.15 6.04
N LEU A 13 -2.24 20.87 6.32
CA LEU A 13 -1.14 19.91 6.34
C LEU A 13 -1.10 19.23 4.98
N ASP A 14 -0.29 19.78 4.08
CA ASP A 14 0.01 19.11 2.83
C ASP A 14 1.05 18.02 3.11
N TYR A 15 0.60 16.78 3.26
CA TYR A 15 1.49 15.64 3.35
C TYR A 15 0.96 14.49 2.52
N ASP A 16 1.77 14.09 1.55
CA ASP A 16 1.59 12.91 0.74
C ASP A 16 2.94 12.22 0.52
N TRP A 17 2.92 10.95 0.17
CA TRP A 17 4.12 10.24 -0.24
C TRP A 17 4.54 10.71 -1.64
N GLU A 18 5.83 10.66 -1.96
CA GLU A 18 6.26 10.96 -3.33
C GLU A 18 5.87 9.81 -4.26
N TRP A 19 5.03 10.11 -5.25
CA TRP A 19 4.59 9.19 -6.30
C TRP A 19 5.20 9.57 -7.66
N THR A 20 5.28 8.60 -8.57
CA THR A 20 5.63 8.86 -9.97
C THR A 20 4.61 9.78 -10.63
N GLU A 21 5.00 10.49 -11.70
CA GLU A 21 4.13 11.46 -12.41
C GLU A 21 2.81 10.83 -12.90
N ASP A 22 2.86 9.55 -13.29
CA ASP A 22 1.72 8.76 -13.74
C ASP A 22 0.94 8.08 -12.60
N ASN A 23 1.35 8.28 -11.34
CA ASN A 23 0.73 7.73 -10.13
C ASN A 23 0.64 6.18 -10.12
N THR A 24 1.66 5.50 -10.66
CA THR A 24 1.75 4.03 -10.73
C THR A 24 2.76 3.42 -9.75
N GLY A 25 3.41 4.22 -8.92
CA GLY A 25 4.20 3.71 -7.80
C GLY A 25 4.85 4.81 -6.97
N PRO A 26 5.35 4.49 -5.76
CA PRO A 26 6.19 5.41 -5.02
C PRO A 26 7.48 5.73 -5.81
N VAL A 27 8.00 6.96 -5.69
CA VAL A 27 9.28 7.34 -6.33
C VAL A 27 10.42 6.40 -5.91
N GLY A 28 10.37 5.85 -4.69
CA GLY A 28 11.31 4.83 -4.22
C GLY A 28 11.34 3.55 -5.06
N PHE A 29 10.23 3.15 -5.70
CA PHE A 29 10.18 1.99 -6.59
C PHE A 29 10.94 2.29 -7.89
N ALA A 30 10.69 3.45 -8.48
CA ALA A 30 11.38 3.90 -9.68
C ALA A 30 12.90 4.03 -9.45
N LYS A 31 13.32 4.64 -8.32
CA LYS A 31 14.74 4.73 -7.92
C LYS A 31 15.41 3.36 -7.76
N ARG A 32 14.64 2.31 -7.46
CA ARG A 32 15.13 0.94 -7.29
C ARG A 32 15.08 0.12 -8.60
N GLY A 33 14.59 0.70 -9.69
CA GLY A 33 14.49 0.04 -11.00
C GLY A 33 13.33 -0.96 -11.10
N ILE A 34 12.34 -0.88 -10.22
CA ILE A 34 11.17 -1.76 -10.27
C ILE A 34 10.36 -1.46 -11.53
N THR A 35 10.12 -2.49 -12.34
CA THR A 35 9.32 -2.43 -13.58
C THR A 35 8.34 -3.60 -13.64
N GLY A 36 7.36 -3.54 -14.55
CA GLY A 36 6.31 -4.56 -14.67
C GLY A 36 5.28 -4.57 -13.53
N LEU A 37 5.24 -3.49 -12.74
CA LEU A 37 4.33 -3.32 -11.61
C LEU A 37 3.79 -1.89 -11.62
N ALA A 38 2.48 -1.76 -11.51
CA ALA A 38 1.80 -0.50 -11.23
C ALA A 38 0.98 -0.63 -9.94
N VAL A 39 1.44 -0.03 -8.85
CA VAL A 39 0.59 0.18 -7.67
C VAL A 39 -0.07 1.53 -7.85
N ARG A 40 -1.37 1.55 -8.11
CA ARG A 40 -2.04 2.81 -8.40
C ARG A 40 -2.19 3.63 -7.12
N LYS A 41 -1.86 4.92 -7.19
CA LYS A 41 -2.00 5.83 -6.05
C LYS A 41 -3.43 5.78 -5.50
N TYR A 42 -3.53 5.76 -4.17
CA TYR A 42 -4.80 5.78 -3.47
C TYR A 42 -5.58 7.08 -3.76
N ASP A 43 -6.90 6.99 -3.64
CA ASP A 43 -7.81 8.12 -3.74
C ASP A 43 -8.57 8.34 -2.42
N ASN A 44 -9.33 9.44 -2.33
CA ASN A 44 -10.05 9.86 -1.11
C ASN A 44 -11.19 8.92 -0.69
N THR A 45 -11.49 7.89 -1.46
CA THR A 45 -12.51 6.88 -1.14
C THR A 45 -11.93 5.62 -0.48
N MET A 46 -10.60 5.54 -0.34
CA MET A 46 -9.94 4.52 0.47
C MET A 46 -10.28 4.73 1.95
N CYS A 47 -10.90 3.74 2.59
CA CYS A 47 -11.22 3.82 4.02
C CYS A 47 -9.99 3.53 4.89
N THR A 48 -10.08 3.91 6.18
CA THR A 48 -9.00 3.70 7.15
C THR A 48 -8.56 2.24 7.22
N GLY A 49 -9.50 1.29 7.12
CA GLY A 49 -9.22 -0.15 7.12
C GLY A 49 -8.34 -0.61 5.94
N CYS A 50 -8.52 -0.08 4.73
CA CYS A 50 -7.63 -0.40 3.61
C CYS A 50 -6.33 0.43 3.68
N SER A 51 -6.40 1.68 4.13
CA SER A 51 -5.23 2.57 4.20
C SER A 51 -4.13 2.02 5.11
N MET A 52 -4.50 1.38 6.24
CA MET A 52 -3.53 0.76 7.16
C MET A 52 -2.75 -0.41 6.52
N LEU A 53 -3.29 -1.03 5.46
CA LEU A 53 -2.67 -2.15 4.76
C LEU A 53 -1.82 -1.74 3.56
N PHE A 54 -1.93 -0.47 3.15
CA PHE A 54 -1.25 0.02 1.96
C PHE A 54 0.27 0.04 2.12
N ASN A 55 0.77 0.48 3.29
CA ASN A 55 2.20 0.45 3.59
C ASN A 55 2.78 -0.99 3.65
N PRO A 56 2.17 -1.95 4.37
CA PRO A 56 2.55 -3.36 4.27
C PRO A 56 2.62 -3.88 2.83
N LEU A 57 1.61 -3.59 2.00
CA LEU A 57 1.56 -4.01 0.60
C LEU A 57 2.76 -3.47 -0.19
N LEU A 58 3.07 -2.18 -0.05
CA LEU A 58 4.22 -1.55 -0.72
C LEU A 58 5.56 -2.17 -0.27
N ILE A 59 5.73 -2.44 1.02
CA ILE A 59 6.95 -3.06 1.55
C ILE A 59 7.11 -4.49 1.04
N MET A 60 6.02 -5.27 1.02
CA MET A 60 6.03 -6.64 0.51
C MET A 60 6.44 -6.66 -0.95
N LEU A 61 5.86 -5.81 -1.80
CA LEU A 61 6.23 -5.69 -3.22
C LEU A 61 7.68 -5.23 -3.38
N MET A 62 8.10 -4.17 -2.69
CA MET A 62 9.48 -3.69 -2.75
C MET A 62 10.50 -4.78 -2.36
N SER A 63 10.16 -5.59 -1.36
CA SER A 63 11.02 -6.67 -0.87
C SER A 63 11.09 -7.87 -1.81
N ALA A 64 10.02 -8.11 -2.58
CA ALA A 64 9.93 -9.19 -3.56
C ALA A 64 10.83 -8.92 -4.79
N PHE A 65 11.11 -7.65 -5.09
CA PHE A 65 12.00 -7.29 -6.20
C PHE A 65 13.45 -7.74 -5.96
N LYS A 66 13.94 -8.64 -6.82
CA LYS A 66 15.32 -9.17 -6.79
C LYS A 66 16.15 -8.82 -8.02
N GLY A 67 15.74 -7.79 -8.77
CA GLY A 67 16.40 -7.33 -9.99
C GLY A 67 15.65 -7.68 -11.28
N GLU A 68 14.69 -8.60 -11.20
CA GLU A 68 13.83 -8.99 -12.32
C GLU A 68 12.51 -8.20 -12.33
N PRO A 69 11.98 -7.81 -13.50
CA PRO A 69 10.66 -7.20 -13.62
C PRO A 69 9.54 -8.07 -13.04
N PHE A 70 8.51 -7.42 -12.51
CA PHE A 70 7.26 -8.10 -12.13
C PHE A 70 6.52 -8.59 -13.39
N PRO A 71 5.64 -9.61 -13.27
CA PRO A 71 4.90 -10.17 -14.39
C PRO A 71 3.71 -9.27 -14.79
N ASN A 72 3.98 -8.01 -15.11
CA ASN A 72 3.01 -7.03 -15.64
C ASN A 72 1.72 -6.94 -14.81
N ILE A 73 1.86 -6.55 -13.54
CA ILE A 73 0.80 -6.50 -12.53
C ILE A 73 0.32 -5.06 -12.30
N GLU A 74 -1.00 -4.84 -12.24
CA GLU A 74 -1.60 -3.63 -11.67
C GLU A 74 -2.24 -3.96 -10.31
N VAL A 75 -2.05 -3.10 -9.30
CA VAL A 75 -2.76 -3.16 -8.02
C VAL A 75 -3.67 -1.94 -7.91
N ILE A 76 -4.97 -2.18 -7.78
CA ILE A 76 -5.98 -1.13 -7.63
C ILE A 76 -6.67 -1.21 -6.28
N SER A 77 -7.06 -0.05 -5.76
CA SER A 77 -7.68 0.10 -4.45
C SER A 77 -8.72 1.24 -4.45
N GLY A 78 -9.45 1.42 -3.35
CA GLY A 78 -10.50 2.45 -3.29
C GLY A 78 -11.79 2.05 -4.00
N LYS A 79 -12.76 2.97 -4.06
CA LYS A 79 -14.12 2.75 -4.59
C LYS A 79 -14.32 3.27 -6.00
N VAL A 80 -13.43 4.11 -6.50
CA VAL A 80 -13.60 4.82 -7.78
C VAL A 80 -12.52 4.47 -8.81
N GLN A 81 -11.46 3.79 -8.40
CA GLN A 81 -10.37 3.43 -9.28
C GLN A 81 -10.75 2.28 -10.21
N THR A 82 -10.67 2.53 -11.52
CA THR A 82 -10.93 1.53 -12.56
C THR A 82 -9.64 0.88 -13.04
N ALA A 83 -9.73 -0.40 -13.40
CA ALA A 83 -8.60 -1.14 -13.97
C ALA A 83 -8.19 -0.57 -15.33
N SER A 84 -6.88 -0.45 -15.54
CA SER A 84 -6.28 0.05 -16.77
C SER A 84 -6.12 -1.10 -17.77
N PRO A 85 -6.21 -0.83 -19.09
CA PRO A 85 -5.84 -1.84 -20.09
C PRO A 85 -4.32 -2.06 -20.10
N GLY A 86 -3.89 -3.23 -20.61
CA GLY A 86 -2.47 -3.52 -20.89
C GLY A 86 -1.74 -4.36 -19.85
N PHE A 87 -2.33 -4.57 -18.66
CA PHE A 87 -1.78 -5.46 -17.64
C PHE A 87 -2.18 -6.91 -17.87
N ASP A 88 -1.32 -7.85 -17.47
CA ASP A 88 -1.62 -9.28 -17.55
C ASP A 88 -2.38 -9.76 -16.31
N HIS A 89 -2.11 -9.15 -15.16
CA HIS A 89 -2.80 -9.42 -13.90
C HIS A 89 -3.25 -8.13 -13.23
N THR A 90 -4.50 -8.11 -12.74
CA THR A 90 -5.05 -6.99 -11.98
C THR A 90 -5.44 -7.45 -10.59
N VAL A 91 -4.76 -6.93 -9.57
CA VAL A 91 -5.08 -7.15 -8.16
C VAL A 91 -6.18 -6.18 -7.73
N LEU A 92 -7.34 -6.74 -7.42
CA LEU A 92 -8.48 -6.03 -6.85
C LEU A 92 -8.33 -6.08 -5.32
N PHE A 93 -7.62 -5.11 -4.75
CA PHE A 93 -7.23 -5.11 -3.34
C PHE A 93 -8.36 -4.57 -2.44
N GLY A 94 -9.27 -5.48 -2.07
CA GLY A 94 -10.42 -5.21 -1.22
C GLY A 94 -11.77 -5.40 -1.93
N MET A 95 -12.85 -5.46 -1.15
CA MET A 95 -14.21 -5.60 -1.68
C MET A 95 -14.64 -4.44 -2.59
N CYS A 96 -14.17 -3.22 -2.31
CA CYS A 96 -14.53 -2.02 -3.07
C CYS A 96 -14.04 -2.07 -4.53
N PRO A 97 -12.74 -2.22 -4.81
CA PRO A 97 -12.27 -2.32 -6.20
C PRO A 97 -12.81 -3.58 -6.89
N TYR A 98 -13.02 -4.68 -6.16
CA TYR A 98 -13.65 -5.88 -6.72
C TYR A 98 -15.07 -5.61 -7.24
N LYS A 99 -15.93 -5.00 -6.43
CA LYS A 99 -17.31 -4.70 -6.86
C LYS A 99 -17.35 -3.78 -8.08
N LEU A 100 -16.45 -2.80 -8.15
CA LEU A 100 -16.37 -1.87 -9.27
C LEU A 100 -15.86 -2.55 -10.55
N ASN A 101 -14.88 -3.46 -10.43
CA ASN A 101 -14.11 -3.93 -11.59
C ASN A 101 -14.30 -5.41 -11.96
N LYS A 102 -15.11 -6.19 -11.23
CA LYS A 102 -15.28 -7.64 -11.48
C LYS A 102 -15.69 -8.01 -12.91
N ASP A 103 -16.36 -7.10 -13.62
CA ASP A 103 -16.79 -7.28 -15.01
C ASP A 103 -16.08 -6.30 -15.98
N ASN A 104 -14.97 -5.68 -15.56
CA ASN A 104 -14.26 -4.69 -16.36
C ASN A 104 -13.50 -5.37 -17.53
N PRO A 105 -13.78 -5.00 -18.80
CA PRO A 105 -13.18 -5.65 -19.97
C PRO A 105 -11.67 -5.43 -20.12
N ASN A 106 -11.10 -4.46 -19.40
CA ASN A 106 -9.65 -4.24 -19.40
C ASN A 106 -8.88 -5.32 -18.64
N ILE A 107 -9.55 -6.08 -17.76
CA ILE A 107 -8.91 -7.10 -16.93
C ILE A 107 -8.81 -8.41 -17.70
N LYS A 108 -7.57 -8.86 -17.94
CA LYS A 108 -7.30 -10.20 -18.49
C LYS A 108 -7.42 -11.29 -17.42
N ASN A 109 -6.69 -11.11 -16.31
CA ASN A 109 -6.71 -12.03 -15.16
C ASN A 109 -6.92 -11.26 -13.86
N ALA A 110 -8.08 -11.48 -13.22
CA ALA A 110 -8.41 -10.84 -11.95
C ALA A 110 -7.83 -11.61 -10.76
N ILE A 111 -7.13 -10.91 -9.87
CA ILE A 111 -6.69 -11.43 -8.56
C ILE A 111 -7.50 -10.69 -7.49
N ALA A 112 -8.56 -11.33 -7.02
CA ALA A 112 -9.53 -10.69 -6.15
C ALA A 112 -9.26 -10.99 -4.66
N ILE A 113 -8.79 -10.00 -3.91
CA ILE A 113 -8.61 -10.07 -2.46
C ILE A 113 -9.83 -9.43 -1.78
N LYS A 114 -10.90 -10.21 -1.58
CA LYS A 114 -12.26 -9.65 -1.37
C LYS A 114 -12.54 -9.16 0.05
N GLY A 115 -11.57 -9.13 0.96
CA GLY A 115 -11.76 -8.70 2.34
C GLY A 115 -12.14 -7.21 2.50
N CYS A 116 -12.68 -6.86 3.68
CA CYS A 116 -12.95 -5.49 4.10
C CYS A 116 -12.54 -5.30 5.58
N PRO A 117 -11.25 -5.09 5.88
CA PRO A 117 -10.16 -4.85 4.92
C PRO A 117 -9.62 -6.15 4.28
N PRO A 118 -8.90 -6.06 3.14
CA PRO A 118 -8.32 -7.24 2.46
C PRO A 118 -7.31 -7.99 3.34
N ASP A 119 -7.14 -9.28 3.12
CA ASP A 119 -6.18 -10.10 3.87
C ASP A 119 -4.81 -10.10 3.17
N LEU A 120 -3.77 -9.68 3.90
CA LEU A 120 -2.40 -9.63 3.39
C LEU A 120 -1.77 -11.02 3.16
N ARG A 121 -2.23 -12.06 3.86
CA ARG A 121 -1.80 -13.45 3.65
C ARG A 121 -2.42 -14.03 2.38
N GLU A 122 -3.67 -13.67 2.09
CA GLU A 122 -4.31 -14.00 0.82
C GLU A 122 -3.58 -13.32 -0.35
N PHE A 123 -3.23 -12.04 -0.18
CA PHE A 123 -2.39 -11.31 -1.15
C PHE A 123 -1.01 -11.95 -1.31
N GLU A 124 -0.31 -12.27 -0.22
CA GLU A 124 1.00 -12.95 -0.24
C GLU A 124 0.93 -14.25 -1.05
N LYS A 125 -0.06 -15.10 -0.77
CA LYS A 125 -0.28 -16.36 -1.49
C LYS A 125 -0.55 -16.13 -2.97
N ALA A 126 -1.43 -15.20 -3.32
CA ALA A 126 -1.77 -14.90 -4.72
C ALA A 126 -0.56 -14.36 -5.50
N MET A 127 0.31 -13.57 -4.86
CA MET A 127 1.56 -13.11 -5.47
C MET A 127 2.54 -14.26 -5.67
N HIS A 128 2.64 -15.21 -4.73
CA HIS A 128 3.48 -16.41 -4.88
C HIS A 128 3.06 -17.27 -6.08
N GLU A 129 1.76 -17.41 -6.32
CA GLU A 129 1.22 -18.13 -7.49
C GLU A 129 1.64 -17.48 -8.83
N LEU A 130 1.99 -16.19 -8.82
CA LEU A 130 2.56 -15.46 -9.96
C LEU A 130 4.09 -15.47 -9.99
N GLY A 131 4.76 -16.18 -9.08
CA GLY A 131 6.23 -16.15 -8.96
C GLY A 131 6.77 -14.89 -8.27
N VAL A 132 5.92 -14.06 -7.69
CA VAL A 132 6.32 -12.86 -6.95
C VAL A 132 6.48 -13.21 -5.47
N ALA A 133 7.72 -13.26 -4.99
CA ALA A 133 8.06 -13.66 -3.62
C ALA A 133 7.80 -12.58 -2.56
N CYS A 134 6.57 -12.07 -2.48
CA CYS A 134 6.11 -11.21 -1.39
C CYS A 134 6.22 -11.94 -0.05
N ASP A 135 6.63 -11.26 1.02
CA ASP A 135 6.73 -11.90 2.35
C ASP A 135 6.24 -10.92 3.43
N TYR A 136 5.16 -11.27 4.11
CA TYR A 136 4.60 -10.44 5.17
C TYR A 136 5.61 -10.15 6.29
N ASN A 137 6.56 -11.06 6.53
CA ASN A 137 7.59 -10.85 7.54
C ASN A 137 8.54 -9.71 7.19
N GLN A 138 8.61 -9.27 5.93
CA GLN A 138 9.39 -8.09 5.55
C GLN A 138 8.78 -6.81 6.13
N TYR A 139 7.45 -6.71 6.15
CA TYR A 139 6.75 -5.64 6.86
C TYR A 139 7.01 -5.72 8.37
N VAL A 140 6.94 -6.91 8.97
CA VAL A 140 7.21 -7.10 10.40
C VAL A 140 8.64 -6.67 10.75
N LYS A 141 9.64 -7.09 9.97
CA LYS A 141 11.04 -6.67 10.13
C LYS A 141 11.20 -5.16 10.02
N TYR A 142 10.54 -4.53 9.06
CA TYR A 142 10.54 -3.07 8.91
C TYR A 142 9.94 -2.36 10.15
N ARG A 143 8.84 -2.89 10.70
CA ARG A 143 8.23 -2.35 11.93
C ARG A 143 9.16 -2.49 13.13
N HIS A 144 9.85 -3.63 13.28
CA HIS A 144 10.87 -3.80 14.30
C HIS A 144 12.04 -2.84 14.10
N TYR A 145 12.51 -2.65 12.88
CA TYR A 145 13.56 -1.66 12.58
C TYR A 145 13.16 -0.26 13.04
N ILE A 146 11.93 0.20 12.74
CA ILE A 146 11.45 1.51 13.20
C ILE A 146 11.36 1.55 14.73
N PHE A 147 10.77 0.53 15.35
CA PHE A 147 10.61 0.47 16.80
C PHE A 147 11.96 0.50 17.53
N ASN A 148 12.96 -0.22 17.01
CA ASN A 148 14.30 -0.28 17.58
C ASN A 148 15.10 1.03 17.45
N ARG A 149 14.57 2.04 16.75
CA ARG A 149 15.15 3.40 16.76
C ARG A 149 14.91 4.14 18.07
N TYR A 150 13.92 3.73 18.86
CA TYR A 150 13.60 4.33 20.15
C TYR A 150 14.42 3.64 21.25
N LYS A 151 15.45 4.32 21.75
CA LYS A 151 16.40 3.76 22.71
C LYS A 151 16.24 4.36 24.10
N ALA A 152 16.38 3.52 25.13
CA ALA A 152 16.26 3.94 26.52
C ALA A 152 17.32 4.99 26.90
N GLU A 153 18.54 4.83 26.38
CA GLU A 153 19.64 5.78 26.56
C GLU A 153 19.39 7.16 25.90
N GLU A 154 18.45 7.25 24.96
CA GLU A 154 18.01 8.50 24.30
C GLU A 154 16.75 9.10 24.99
N GLY A 155 16.37 8.57 26.16
CA GLY A 155 15.25 9.06 26.96
C GLY A 155 13.89 8.45 26.62
N PHE A 156 13.84 7.43 25.75
CA PHE A 156 12.60 6.70 25.49
C PHE A 156 12.24 5.80 26.69
N ASP A 157 11.03 5.95 27.22
CA ASP A 157 10.49 5.09 28.28
C ASP A 157 9.22 4.37 27.81
N LEU A 158 9.34 3.05 27.61
CA LEU A 158 8.23 2.19 27.22
C LEU A 158 7.15 2.11 28.31
N GLY A 159 7.48 2.39 29.58
CA GLY A 159 6.56 2.42 30.70
C GLY A 159 5.46 3.48 30.56
N LEU A 160 5.73 4.59 29.84
CA LEU A 160 4.76 5.66 29.59
C LEU A 160 3.63 5.25 28.63
N TYR A 161 3.73 4.10 27.98
CA TYR A 161 2.80 3.63 26.95
C TYR A 161 2.11 2.31 27.31
N ARG A 162 2.30 1.82 28.54
CA ARG A 162 1.54 0.68 29.08
C ARG A 162 0.25 1.21 29.71
N ILE A 163 -0.89 0.64 29.31
CA ILE A 163 -2.21 0.87 29.90
C ILE A 163 -2.47 -0.22 30.94
#